data_AF-A0A369XLG6-F1
#
_entry.id   AF-A0A369XLG6-F1
#
_cell.length_a   1.000
_cell.length_b   1.000
_cell.length_c   1.000
_cell.angle_alpha   90.00
_cell.angle_beta   90.00
_cell.angle_gamma   90.00
#
_symmetry.space_group_name_H-M   'P 1'
#
loop_
_entity.id
_entity.type
_entity.pdbx_description
1 polymer ?
#
loop_
_entity_poly.entity_id
_entity_poly.type
_entity_poly.pdbx_seq_one_letter_code
_entity_poly.pdbx_strand_id
1 'polypeptide(L)' 'MKCVDDYRLKFGSKELVPIMIGGMGVDISTAELALEAARLGGVGHISDAMVNTVADRRFNAKFVKDKLKQYKF' A
#
# COMPACT_ATOMS: atom_id res chain seq x y z
N MET A 1 25.26 -15.08 7.01
CA MET A 1 24.11 -14.44 6.34
C MET A 1 23.95 -13.07 6.96
N LYS A 2 24.09 -11.97 6.20
CA LYS A 2 24.17 -10.64 6.82
C LYS A 2 22.93 -9.77 6.66
N CYS A 3 22.11 -9.96 5.63
CA CYS A 3 20.95 -9.10 5.40
C CYS A 3 19.94 -9.73 4.43
N VAL A 4 18.73 -9.19 4.38
CA VAL A 4 17.75 -9.43 3.30
C VAL A 4 18.28 -9.04 1.91
N ASP A 5 19.34 -8.22 1.84
CA ASP A 5 20.01 -7.86 0.58
C ASP A 5 20.68 -9.03 -0.15
N ASP A 6 21.07 -10.10 0.55
CA ASP A 6 21.69 -11.29 -0.07
C ASP A 6 20.68 -12.06 -0.94
N TYR A 7 19.37 -11.77 -0.79
CA TYR A 7 18.25 -12.50 -1.42
C TYR A 7 17.40 -11.58 -2.30
N ARG A 8 18.03 -10.56 -2.90
CA ARG A 8 17.34 -9.60 -3.76
C ARG A 8 16.57 -10.25 -4.90
N LEU A 9 15.35 -9.77 -5.09
CA LEU A 9 14.42 -10.22 -6.12
C LEU A 9 14.66 -9.39 -7.38
N LYS A 10 15.00 -10.04 -8.50
CA LYS A 10 15.18 -9.39 -9.80
C LYS A 10 13.95 -9.57 -10.68
N PHE A 11 13.30 -8.46 -11.02
CA PHE A 11 12.21 -8.40 -11.99
C PHE A 11 12.63 -7.57 -13.19
N GLY A 12 13.12 -8.23 -14.24
CA GLY A 12 13.69 -7.55 -15.41
C GLY A 12 14.88 -6.69 -15.02
N SER A 13 14.77 -5.37 -15.24
CA SER A 13 15.80 -4.40 -14.86
C SER A 13 15.68 -3.86 -13.43
N LYS A 14 14.64 -4.26 -12.68
CA LYS A 14 14.42 -3.81 -11.31
C LYS A 14 14.94 -4.83 -10.31
N GLU A 15 15.50 -4.34 -9.23
CA GLU A 15 15.97 -5.13 -8.10
C GLU A 15 15.28 -4.65 -6.83
N LEU A 16 14.75 -5.58 -6.04
CA LEU A 16 13.97 -5.31 -4.84
C LEU A 16 14.51 -6.11 -3.67
N VAL A 17 14.44 -5.54 -2.47
CA VAL A 17 14.53 -6.29 -1.22
C VAL A 17 13.33 -7.24 -1.18
N PRO A 18 13.48 -8.53 -0.81
CA PRO A 18 12.40 -9.52 -0.83
C PRO A 18 11.42 -9.34 0.34
N ILE A 19 10.96 -8.11 0.55
CA ILE A 19 9.98 -7.71 1.57
C ILE A 19 8.82 -7.02 0.87
N MET A 20 7.61 -7.47 1.19
CA MET A 20 6.38 -6.93 0.64
C MET A 20 5.39 -6.66 1.77
N ILE A 21 4.68 -5.54 1.69
CA ILE A 21 3.57 -5.25 2.60
C ILE A 21 2.37 -6.11 2.21
N GLY A 22 1.78 -6.80 3.18
CA GLY A 22 0.53 -7.55 2.99
C GLY A 22 -0.67 -6.62 2.81
N GLY A 23 -1.69 -7.09 2.09
CA GLY A 23 -2.99 -6.40 2.04
C GLY A 23 -3.80 -6.71 3.28
N MET A 24 -3.93 -5.75 4.19
CA MET A 24 -4.77 -5.83 5.38
C MET A 24 -5.53 -4.52 5.60
N GLY A 25 -6.69 -4.60 6.25
CA GLY A 25 -7.54 -3.44 6.50
C GLY A 25 -6.93 -2.44 7.50
N VAL A 26 -7.32 -1.17 7.31
CA VAL A 26 -7.23 0.03 8.19
C VAL A 26 -5.83 0.38 8.73
N ASP A 27 -5.14 -0.53 9.41
CA ASP A 27 -4.00 -0.18 10.26
C ASP A 27 -2.62 -0.52 9.68
N ILE A 28 -2.49 -1.47 8.73
CA ILE A 28 -1.16 -1.88 8.20
C ILE A 28 -1.02 -1.84 6.67
N SER A 29 -1.98 -1.25 5.94
CA SER A 29 -1.86 -1.00 4.48
C SER A 29 -2.18 0.45 4.13
N THR A 30 -1.64 1.38 4.93
CA THR A 30 -1.76 2.82 4.67
C THR A 30 -0.90 3.23 3.48
N ALA A 31 -1.25 4.34 2.83
CA ALA A 31 -0.43 4.90 1.75
C ALA A 31 0.98 5.27 2.23
N GLU A 32 1.12 5.70 3.49
CA GLU A 32 2.41 6.06 4.10
C GLU A 32 3.33 4.85 4.27
N LEU A 33 2.81 3.74 4.81
CA LEU A 33 3.59 2.53 4.95
C LEU A 33 3.98 1.95 3.59
N ALA A 34 3.06 1.96 2.62
CA ALA A 34 3.33 1.55 1.25
C ALA A 34 4.47 2.37 0.60
N LEU A 35 4.44 3.69 0.75
CA LEU A 35 5.50 4.55 0.23
C LEU A 35 6.83 4.30 0.92
N GLU A 36 6.84 4.06 2.23
CA GLU A 36 8.06 3.81 3.00
C GLU A 36 8.72 2.48 2.61
N ALA A 37 7.94 1.41 2.46
CA ALA A 37 8.48 0.14 1.95
C ALA A 37 9.07 0.28 0.54
N ALA A 38 8.39 1.01 -0.36
CA ALA A 38 8.91 1.27 -1.69
C ALA A 38 10.21 2.10 -1.66
N ARG A 39 10.28 3.12 -0.78
CA ARG A 39 11.48 3.96 -0.57
C ARG A 39 12.68 3.14 -0.10
N LEU A 40 12.45 2.12 0.73
CA LEU A 40 13.46 1.19 1.23
C LEU A 40 13.81 0.07 0.24
N GLY A 41 13.22 0.06 -0.96
CA GLY A 41 13.49 -0.92 -2.01
C GLY A 41 12.66 -2.20 -1.93
N GLY A 42 11.69 -2.27 -1.03
CA GLY A 42 10.69 -3.36 -0.98
C GLY A 42 9.46 -3.05 -1.84
N VAL A 43 8.40 -3.85 -1.67
CA VAL A 43 7.12 -3.63 -2.34
C VAL A 43 6.10 -3.05 -1.36
N GLY A 44 5.70 -1.80 -1.61
CA GLY A 44 4.55 -1.20 -0.95
C GLY A 44 3.24 -1.62 -1.60
N HIS A 45 2.28 -2.07 -0.80
CA HIS A 45 0.95 -2.46 -1.25
C HIS A 45 -0.13 -1.70 -0.47
N ILE A 46 -1.07 -1.09 -1.20
CA ILE A 46 -2.28 -0.51 -0.63
C ILE A 46 -3.38 -1.56 -0.75
N SER A 47 -3.94 -2.00 0.37
CA SER A 47 -5.04 -2.97 0.38
C SER A 47 -6.24 -2.42 -0.38
N ASP A 48 -6.91 -3.31 -1.11
CA ASP A 48 -8.22 -3.12 -1.72
C ASP A 48 -9.24 -2.46 -0.78
N ALA A 49 -9.27 -2.85 0.50
CA ALA A 49 -10.12 -2.26 1.52
C ALA A 49 -9.81 -0.77 1.79
N MET A 50 -8.57 -0.35 1.52
CA MET A 50 -8.07 1.01 1.74
C MET A 50 -8.08 1.87 0.47
N VAL A 51 -8.15 1.28 -0.73
CA VAL A 51 -8.08 2.01 -2.01
C VAL A 51 -9.09 3.16 -2.07
N ASN A 52 -10.34 2.92 -1.70
CA ASN A 52 -11.40 3.94 -1.73
C ASN A 52 -11.11 5.09 -0.75
N THR A 53 -10.64 4.77 0.46
CA THR A 53 -10.30 5.78 1.47
C THR A 53 -9.10 6.62 1.04
N VAL A 54 -8.07 5.99 0.44
CA VAL A 54 -6.90 6.69 -0.10
C VAL A 54 -7.32 7.58 -1.28
N ALA A 55 -8.18 7.09 -2.16
CA ALA A 55 -8.69 7.84 -3.31
C ALA A 55 -9.48 9.09 -2.90
N ASP A 56 -10.37 8.96 -1.92
CA ASP A 56 -11.13 10.10 -1.40
C ASP A 56 -10.20 11.17 -0.79
N ARG A 57 -9.15 10.75 -0.08
CA ARG A 57 -8.22 11.67 0.60
C ARG A 57 -7.20 12.32 -0.33
N ARG A 58 -6.67 11.60 -1.32
CA ARG A 58 -5.54 12.05 -2.15
C ARG A 58 -5.89 12.42 -3.58
N PHE A 59 -7.03 11.95 -4.10
CA PHE A 59 -7.40 12.11 -5.51
C PHE A 59 -8.79 12.73 -5.71
N ASN A 60 -9.35 13.39 -4.69
CA ASN A 60 -10.64 14.07 -4.74
C ASN A 60 -11.82 13.17 -5.17
N ALA A 61 -11.69 11.86 -4.98
CA ALA A 61 -12.80 10.93 -5.12
C ALA A 61 -13.78 11.08 -3.94
N LYS A 62 -14.92 10.40 -4.02
CA LYS A 62 -15.99 10.46 -3.00
C LYS A 62 -16.62 9.09 -2.73
N PHE A 63 -15.93 7.99 -3.00
CA PHE A 63 -16.47 6.64 -2.86
C PHE A 63 -16.96 6.33 -1.45
N VAL A 64 -16.13 6.61 -0.45
CA VAL A 64 -16.49 6.40 0.95
C VAL A 64 -17.46 7.48 1.41
N LYS A 65 -17.24 8.74 1.00
CA LYS A 65 -18.12 9.85 1.37
C LYS A 65 -19.56 9.65 0.88
N ASP A 66 -19.75 9.26 -0.37
CA ASP A 66 -21.06 9.07 -0.98
C ASP A 66 -21.74 7.81 -0.42
N LYS A 67 -20.98 6.73 -0.21
CA LYS A 67 -21.49 5.53 0.48
C LYS A 67 -21.95 5.86 1.90
N LEU A 68 -21.18 6.63 2.68
CA LEU A 68 -21.59 7.07 4.00
C LEU A 68 -22.84 7.95 3.92
N LYS A 69 -22.93 8.88 2.96
CA LYS A 69 -24.16 9.70 2.80
C LYS A 69 -25.40 8.85 2.48
N GLN A 70 -25.25 7.77 1.72
CA GLN A 70 -26.38 6.91 1.31
C GLN A 70 -26.86 5.99 2.45
N TYR A 71 -25.94 5.43 3.23
CA TYR A 71 -26.26 4.39 4.21
C TYR A 71 -26.19 4.84 5.66
N LYS A 72 -25.73 6.08 5.92
CA LYS A 72 -25.64 6.66 7.26
C LYS A 72 -26.80 7.65 7.43
N PHE A 73 -27.90 7.13 8.00
CA PHE A 73 -29.18 7.78 8.30
C PHE A 73 -30.03 8.16 7.08
#